data_AF-A0A7V5GV81-F1
#
_entry.id   AF-A0A7V5GV81-F1
#
_cell.length_a   1.000
_cell.length_b   1.000
_cell.length_c   1.000
_cell.angle_alpha   90.00
_cell.angle_beta   90.00
_cell.angle_gamma   90.00
#
_symmetry.space_group_name_H-M   'P 1'
#
loop_
_entity.id
_entity.type
_entity.pdbx_description
1 polymer ?
#
loop_
_entity_poly.entity_id
_entity_poly.type
_entity_poly.pdbx_seq_one_letter_code
_entity_poly.pdbx_strand_id
1 'polypeptide(L)' 'MSEDVKRIGMFGGSFDPPHIGHIFCARIAAEQLRLDRLLVVPTALQPHKPEGA' A
#
# COMPACT_ATOMS: atom_id res chain seq x y z
N MET A 1 -12.10 -12.15 -27.00
CA MET A 1 -10.95 -12.03 -26.09
C MET A 1 -11.50 -11.38 -24.83
N SER A 2 -11.64 -12.12 -23.73
CA SER A 2 -11.95 -11.48 -22.46
C SER A 2 -10.69 -10.76 -22.01
N GLU A 3 -10.76 -9.45 -21.82
CA GLU A 3 -9.68 -8.77 -21.11
C GLU A 3 -9.68 -9.24 -19.66
N ASP A 4 -8.58 -9.84 -19.22
CA ASP A 4 -8.39 -10.19 -17.80
C ASP A 4 -8.43 -8.90 -16.98
N VAL A 5 -9.41 -8.80 -16.09
CA VAL A 5 -9.56 -7.65 -15.18
C VAL A 5 -8.37 -7.65 -14.22
N LYS A 6 -7.51 -6.64 -14.33
CA LYS A 6 -6.36 -6.48 -13.45
C LYS A 6 -6.81 -6.23 -12.01
N ARG A 7 -6.32 -7.03 -11.07
CA ARG A 7 -6.49 -6.86 -9.64
C ARG A 7 -5.44 -5.90 -9.10
N ILE A 8 -5.88 -4.69 -8.74
CA ILE A 8 -5.02 -3.65 -8.17
C ILE A 8 -5.39 -3.44 -6.70
N GLY A 9 -4.40 -3.50 -5.81
CA GLY A 9 -4.56 -3.13 -4.40
C GLY A 9 -3.92 -1.78 -4.09
N MET A 10 -4.43 -1.11 -3.05
CA MET A 10 -3.88 0.14 -2.53
C MET A 10 -3.47 -0.08 -1.08
N PHE A 11 -2.20 0.18 -0.77
CA PHE A 11 -1.64 0.05 0.57
C PHE A 11 -1.32 1.45 1.10
N GLY A 12 -2.28 1.99 1.86
CA GLY A 12 -2.19 3.32 2.47
C GLY A 12 -1.44 3.31 3.79
N GLY A 13 -0.69 4.38 4.06
CA GLY A 13 0.02 4.55 5.32
C GLY A 13 0.82 5.84 5.34
N SER A 14 1.20 6.31 6.52
CA SER A 14 2.09 7.47 6.60
C SER A 14 3.51 7.17 6.19
N PHE A 15 3.97 5.93 6.44
CA PHE A 15 5.32 5.49 6.15
C PHE A 15 6.38 6.48 6.62
N ASP A 16 6.33 6.90 7.88
CA ASP A 16 7.21 7.92 8.44
C ASP A 16 8.14 7.34 9.54
N PRO A 17 9.30 6.74 9.18
CA PRO A 17 9.75 6.40 7.82
C PRO A 17 9.23 5.02 7.36
N PRO A 18 9.35 4.69 6.05
CA PRO A 18 9.11 3.32 5.59
C PRO A 18 10.11 2.37 6.25
N HIS A 19 9.69 1.13 6.52
CA HIS A 19 10.52 0.14 7.20
C HIS A 19 10.13 -1.28 6.77
N ILE A 20 10.91 -2.28 7.20
CA ILE A 20 10.77 -3.66 6.72
C ILE A 20 9.38 -4.27 6.98
N GLY A 21 8.75 -3.92 8.12
CA GLY A 21 7.37 -4.30 8.40
C GLY A 21 6.38 -3.86 7.31
N HIS A 22 6.46 -2.62 6.82
CA HIS A 22 5.61 -2.14 5.73
C HIS A 22 5.79 -2.96 4.45
N ILE A 23 7.04 -3.29 4.11
CA ILE A 23 7.37 -4.09 2.93
C ILE A 23 6.79 -5.49 3.06
N PHE A 24 6.94 -6.14 4.22
CA PHE A 24 6.37 -7.47 4.46
C PHE A 24 4.84 -7.46 4.36
N CYS A 25 4.17 -6.49 4.99
CA CYS A 25 2.71 -6.37 4.90
C CYS A 25 2.25 -6.19 3.45
N ALA A 26 2.89 -5.30 2.68
CA ALA A 26 2.55 -5.09 1.28
C ALA A 26 2.75 -6.35 0.43
N ARG A 27 3.87 -7.06 0.62
CA ARG A 27 4.19 -8.28 -0.14
C ARG A 27 3.22 -9.41 0.17
N ILE A 28 2.98 -9.68 1.45
CA ILE A 28 2.05 -10.75 1.88
C ILE A 28 0.64 -10.44 1.36
N ALA A 29 0.19 -9.18 1.45
CA ALA A 29 -1.11 -8.80 0.92
C ALA A 29 -1.21 -8.99 -0.60
N ALA A 30 -0.18 -8.60 -1.36
CA ALA A 30 -0.15 -8.80 -2.82
C ALA A 30 -0.20 -10.29 -3.21
N GLU A 31 0.55 -11.13 -2.50
CA GLU A 31 0.60 -12.58 -2.73
C GLU A 31 -0.73 -13.25 -2.36
N GLN A 32 -1.25 -13.00 -1.16
CA GLN A 32 -2.48 -13.64 -0.67
C GLN A 32 -3.72 -13.24 -1.47
N LEU A 33 -3.77 -11.99 -1.94
CA LEU A 33 -4.89 -11.47 -2.73
C LEU A 33 -4.72 -11.69 -4.23
N ARG A 34 -3.58 -12.27 -4.67
CA ARG A 34 -3.22 -12.48 -6.08
C ARG A 34 -3.38 -11.20 -6.90
N LEU A 35 -2.78 -10.11 -6.41
CA LEU A 35 -2.81 -8.82 -7.07
C LEU A 35 -1.82 -8.80 -8.25
N ASP A 36 -2.24 -8.23 -9.38
CA ASP A 36 -1.35 -7.92 -10.49
C ASP A 36 -0.47 -6.71 -10.18
N ARG A 37 -0.95 -5.82 -9.28
CA ARG A 37 -0.22 -4.65 -8.80
C ARG A 37 -0.71 -4.24 -7.42
N LEU A 38 0.22 -3.82 -6.58
CA LEU A 38 -0.06 -3.10 -5.35
C LEU A 38 0.56 -1.71 -5.41
N LEU A 39 -0.26 -0.69 -5.19
CA LEU A 39 0.14 0.71 -5.14
C LEU A 39 0.37 1.10 -3.67
N VAL A 40 1.57 1.58 -3.34
CA VAL A 40 1.84 2.21 -2.05
C VAL A 40 1.36 3.65 -2.11
N VAL A 41 0.50 4.05 -1.17
CA VAL A 41 -0.14 5.37 -1.17
C VAL A 41 0.18 6.10 0.14
N PRO A 42 1.22 6.95 0.15
CA PRO A 42 1.53 7.76 1.32
C PRO A 42 0.38 8.69 1.68
N THR A 43 0.05 8.78 2.98
CA THR A 43 -0.94 9.72 3.47
C THR A 43 -0.40 11.15 3.38
N ALA A 44 -1.16 12.08 2.79
CA ALA A 44 -0.76 13.48 2.66
C ALA A 44 -0.70 14.23 4.01
N LEU A 45 -1.66 13.97 4.91
CA LEU A 45 -1.70 14.49 6.28
C LEU A 45 -2.16 13.40 7.23
N GLN A 46 -1.35 13.04 8.22
CA GLN A 46 -1.81 12.17 9.31
C GLN A 46 -2.67 12.99 10.27
N PRO A 47 -3.98 12.70 10.41
CA PRO A 47 -4.89 13.54 11.23
C PRO A 47 -4.56 13.50 12.73
N HIS A 48 -3.72 12.56 13.15
CA HIS A 48 -3.32 12.36 14.55
C HIS A 48 -1.89 12.83 14.85
N LYS A 49 -1.19 13.38 13.86
CA LYS A 49 0.11 14.02 14.06
C LYS A 49 0.02 15.52 13.80
N PRO A 50 0.87 16.32 14.46
CA PRO A 50 1.11 17.71 14.07
C PRO A 50 1.49 17.79 12.59
N GLU A 51 1.17 18.90 11.93
CA GLU A 51 1.58 19.13 10.54
C GLU A 51 3.09 18.95 10.39
N GLY A 52 3.51 18.08 9.47
CA GLY A 52 4.92 17.84 9.15
C GLY A 52 5.71 16.97 10.15
N ALA A 53 5.04 16.23 11.03
CA ALA A 53 5.68 15.34 12.02
C ALA A 53 5.56 13.85 11.71
#